data_AF-A0A923XLW9-F1
#
_entry.id   AF-A0A923XLW9-F1
#
_cell.length_a   1.000
_cell.length_b   1.000
_cell.length_c   1.000
_cell.angle_alpha   90.00
_cell.angle_beta   90.00
_cell.angle_gamma   90.00
#
_symmetry.space_group_name_H-M   'P 1'
#
loop_
_entity.id
_entity.type
_entity.pdbx_description
1 polymer ?
#
loop_
_entity_poly.entity_id
_entity_poly.type
_entity_poly.pdbx_seq_one_letter_code
_entity_poly.pdbx_strand_id
1 'polypeptide(L)'
;MKKNLCVLIVLLVQITLHAQSIKQKDKYGNSIVYIDGLTLKSKDKYGTPLFYNDGQAIKVKDKYGHSIYFVDGNTVRVKDKYGTALYYFDGQTIRQKDKYGQALYFVDGQNLRVKDRYGLSIYYFDGIPEKWVIVCLLR
;
A
#
# COMPACT_ATOMS: atom_id res chain seq x y z
N MET A 1 -26.78 32.68 4.47
CA MET A 1 -26.33 31.31 4.81
C MET A 1 -26.08 30.45 3.56
N LYS A 2 -25.21 30.88 2.63
CA LYS A 2 -24.85 30.08 1.42
C LYS A 2 -23.34 29.98 1.15
N LYS A 3 -22.50 30.81 1.80
CA LYS A 3 -21.05 30.84 1.55
C LYS A 3 -20.26 29.72 2.25
N ASN A 4 -20.86 29.02 3.22
CA ASN A 4 -20.17 27.98 3.99
C ASN A 4 -20.39 26.57 3.42
N LEU A 5 -21.30 26.41 2.46
CA LEU A 5 -21.60 25.11 1.85
C LEU A 5 -20.51 24.70 0.82
N CYS A 6 -19.95 25.67 0.09
CA CYS A 6 -18.87 25.39 -0.87
C CYS A 6 -17.55 24.99 -0.19
N VAL A 7 -17.24 25.54 0.98
CA VAL A 7 -16.00 25.20 1.71
C VAL A 7 -16.07 23.80 2.33
N LEU A 8 -17.26 23.32 2.69
CA LEU A 8 -17.45 21.98 3.27
C LEU A 8 -17.30 20.85 2.23
N ILE A 9 -17.63 21.10 0.96
CA ILE A 9 -17.50 20.12 -0.13
C ILE A 9 -16.03 19.96 -0.57
N VAL A 10 -15.20 20.99 -0.44
CA VAL A 10 -13.76 20.92 -0.77
C VAL A 10 -12.96 20.12 0.29
N LEU A 11 -13.51 19.93 1.48
CA LEU A 11 -12.92 19.12 2.56
C LEU A 11 -13.29 17.62 2.47
N LEU A 12 -14.22 17.24 1.61
CA LEU A 12 -14.62 15.85 1.41
C LEU A 12 -13.65 15.16 0.44
N VAL A 13 -12.61 14.58 1.05
CA VAL A 13 -11.79 13.51 0.49
C VAL A 13 -10.92 13.97 -0.69
N GLN A 14 -9.79 14.63 -0.39
CA GLN A 14 -8.64 14.56 -1.29
C GLN A 14 -8.10 13.13 -1.26
N ILE A 15 -8.69 12.23 -2.07
CA ILE A 15 -8.00 11.01 -2.48
C ILE A 15 -6.86 11.53 -3.35
N THR A 16 -5.70 11.75 -2.74
CA THR A 16 -4.49 12.09 -3.47
C THR A 16 -4.08 10.84 -4.23
N LEU A 17 -4.54 10.76 -5.48
CA LEU A 17 -4.19 9.71 -6.42
C LEU A 17 -2.73 9.92 -6.82
N HIS A 18 -1.82 9.31 -6.05
CA HIS A 18 -0.39 9.43 -6.29
C HIS A 18 0.04 8.44 -7.36
N ALA A 19 0.78 8.92 -8.35
CA ALA A 19 1.50 8.08 -9.28
C ALA A 19 2.97 7.98 -8.84
N GLN A 20 3.52 6.78 -8.76
CA GLN A 20 4.91 6.57 -8.35
C GLN A 20 5.45 5.22 -8.82
N SER A 21 6.76 5.13 -9.02
CA SER A 21 7.42 3.85 -9.26
C SER A 21 7.90 3.25 -7.94
N ILE A 22 7.92 1.91 -7.90
CA ILE A 22 8.59 1.15 -6.85
C ILE A 22 9.75 0.43 -7.50
N LYS A 23 10.94 0.60 -6.91
CA LYS A 23 12.21 0.11 -7.41
C LYS A 23 12.81 -0.92 -6.46
N GLN A 24 13.67 -1.76 -6.99
CA GLN A 24 14.42 -2.72 -6.19
C GLN A 24 15.54 -2.04 -5.40
N LYS A 25 15.62 -2.29 -4.10
CA LYS A 25 16.66 -1.81 -3.16
C LYS A 25 16.75 -0.30 -2.94
N ASP A 26 16.95 0.49 -3.99
CA ASP A 26 17.20 1.94 -3.89
C ASP A 26 16.62 2.73 -5.08
N LYS A 27 16.82 4.05 -5.06
CA LYS A 27 16.28 5.01 -6.03
C LYS A 27 16.79 4.85 -7.47
N TYR A 28 17.95 4.20 -7.64
CA TYR A 28 18.57 3.88 -8.91
C TYR A 28 18.26 2.46 -9.38
N GLY A 29 17.62 1.65 -8.53
CA GLY A 29 17.20 0.30 -8.86
C GLY A 29 16.18 0.24 -9.99
N ASN A 30 16.06 -0.94 -10.59
CA ASN A 30 15.06 -1.20 -11.63
C ASN A 30 13.65 -1.05 -11.07
N SER A 31 12.78 -0.37 -11.82
CA SER A 31 11.35 -0.30 -11.50
C SER A 31 10.71 -1.69 -11.63
N ILE A 32 10.06 -2.13 -10.57
CA ILE A 32 9.40 -3.44 -10.50
C ILE A 32 7.89 -3.31 -10.71
N VAL A 33 7.29 -2.26 -10.17
CA VAL A 33 5.86 -1.94 -10.29
C VAL A 33 5.66 -0.43 -10.29
N TYR A 34 4.51 -0.01 -10.79
CA TYR A 34 4.14 1.40 -10.89
C TYR A 34 2.71 1.60 -10.37
N ILE A 35 2.52 2.64 -9.59
CA ILE A 35 1.20 3.03 -9.08
C ILE A 35 0.64 4.09 -10.02
N ASP A 36 -0.59 3.87 -10.45
CA ASP A 36 -1.41 4.79 -11.22
C ASP A 36 -2.74 4.98 -10.49
N GLY A 37 -2.77 5.95 -9.57
CA GLY A 37 -3.88 6.16 -8.65
C GLY A 37 -4.13 4.93 -7.77
N LEU A 38 -5.28 4.27 -7.97
CA LEU A 38 -5.68 3.08 -7.21
C LEU A 38 -5.20 1.76 -7.83
N THR A 39 -4.47 1.82 -8.94
CA THR A 39 -4.03 0.62 -9.68
C THR A 39 -2.53 0.44 -9.55
N LEU A 40 -2.10 -0.78 -9.23
CA LEU A 40 -0.69 -1.18 -9.27
C LEU A 40 -0.44 -1.98 -10.55
N LYS A 41 0.46 -1.49 -11.38
CA LYS A 41 0.82 -2.02 -12.71
C LYS A 41 2.22 -2.63 -12.69
N SER A 42 2.48 -3.55 -13.61
CA SER A 42 3.82 -4.15 -13.78
C SER A 42 4.82 -3.17 -14.37
N LYS A 43 6.02 -3.02 -13.78
CA LYS A 43 7.16 -2.22 -14.27
C LYS A 43 6.95 -0.71 -14.38
N ASP A 44 5.98 -0.24 -15.17
CA ASP A 44 5.79 1.18 -15.49
C ASP A 44 4.31 1.54 -15.73
N LYS A 45 4.04 2.81 -16.11
CA LYS A 45 2.70 3.36 -16.33
C LYS A 45 1.90 2.68 -17.45
N TYR A 46 2.57 2.07 -18.42
CA TYR A 46 1.97 1.29 -19.51
C TYR A 46 1.88 -0.20 -19.18
N GLY A 47 2.39 -0.59 -18.02
CA GLY A 47 2.32 -1.95 -17.51
C GLY A 47 0.90 -2.49 -17.40
N THR A 48 0.80 -3.81 -17.44
CA THR A 48 -0.48 -4.49 -17.19
C THR A 48 -0.93 -4.28 -15.74
N PRO A 49 -2.21 -3.98 -15.49
CA PRO A 49 -2.76 -3.93 -14.15
C PRO A 49 -2.60 -5.26 -13.40
N LEU A 50 -2.04 -5.21 -12.21
CA LEU A 50 -1.83 -6.36 -11.32
C LEU A 50 -2.84 -6.36 -10.19
N PHE A 51 -3.02 -5.20 -9.55
CA PHE A 51 -3.93 -5.03 -8.43
C PHE A 51 -4.67 -3.70 -8.49
N TYR A 52 -5.85 -3.67 -7.87
CA TYR A 52 -6.67 -2.49 -7.69
C TYR A 52 -7.08 -2.36 -6.23
N ASN A 53 -6.91 -1.17 -5.65
CA ASN A 53 -7.39 -0.86 -4.30
C ASN A 53 -8.74 -0.14 -4.38
N ASP A 54 -9.80 -0.71 -3.81
CA ASP A 54 -11.12 -0.05 -3.76
C ASP A 54 -11.33 0.80 -2.48
N GLY A 55 -10.28 0.94 -1.67
CA GLY A 55 -10.27 1.68 -0.40
C GLY A 55 -10.26 0.78 0.83
N GLN A 56 -10.72 -0.47 0.71
CA GLN A 56 -10.65 -1.46 1.80
C GLN A 56 -10.13 -2.81 1.32
N ALA A 57 -10.47 -3.23 0.10
CA ALA A 57 -10.03 -4.46 -0.49
C ALA A 57 -8.99 -4.22 -1.59
N ILE A 58 -8.00 -5.11 -1.63
CA ILE A 58 -7.05 -5.24 -2.73
C ILE A 58 -7.57 -6.35 -3.63
N LYS A 59 -7.84 -6.00 -4.88
CA LYS A 59 -8.42 -6.87 -5.90
C LYS A 59 -7.41 -7.18 -6.99
N VAL A 60 -7.58 -8.32 -7.64
CA VAL A 60 -6.74 -8.72 -8.78
C VAL A 60 -7.15 -7.96 -10.04
N LYS A 61 -6.17 -7.38 -10.75
CA LYS A 61 -6.27 -6.62 -12.00
C LYS A 61 -7.05 -5.31 -11.91
N ASP A 62 -8.33 -5.34 -11.57
CA ASP A 62 -9.23 -4.19 -11.63
C ASP A 62 -10.30 -4.20 -10.52
N LYS A 63 -11.18 -3.18 -10.53
CA LYS A 63 -12.24 -2.96 -9.53
C LYS A 63 -13.29 -4.08 -9.47
N TYR A 64 -13.47 -4.84 -10.55
CA TYR A 64 -14.38 -5.98 -10.62
C TYR A 64 -13.68 -7.30 -10.28
N GLY A 65 -12.36 -7.27 -10.11
CA GLY A 65 -11.57 -8.41 -9.68
C GLY A 65 -11.96 -8.96 -8.31
N HIS A 66 -11.59 -10.22 -8.10
CA HIS A 66 -11.74 -10.87 -6.80
C HIS A 66 -10.82 -10.24 -5.76
N SER A 67 -11.34 -10.02 -4.56
CA SER A 67 -10.58 -9.50 -3.43
C SER A 67 -9.64 -10.59 -2.90
N ILE A 68 -8.36 -10.24 -2.74
CA ILE A 68 -7.33 -11.13 -2.19
C ILE A 68 -6.89 -10.71 -0.79
N TYR A 69 -6.99 -9.42 -0.49
CA TYR A 69 -6.72 -8.88 0.84
C TYR A 69 -7.77 -7.84 1.22
N PHE A 70 -7.96 -7.69 2.52
CA PHE A 70 -8.79 -6.67 3.13
C PHE A 70 -7.98 -5.90 4.19
N VAL A 71 -8.01 -4.58 4.12
CA VAL A 71 -7.31 -3.67 5.03
C VAL A 71 -8.33 -3.07 5.98
N ASP A 72 -8.29 -3.51 7.23
CA ASP A 72 -9.14 -3.05 8.33
C ASP A 72 -8.31 -2.25 9.34
N GLY A 73 -8.26 -0.94 9.13
CA GLY A 73 -7.44 -0.02 9.92
C GLY A 73 -5.94 -0.33 9.84
N ASN A 74 -5.42 -0.99 10.86
CA ASN A 74 -4.02 -1.44 10.92
C ASN A 74 -3.83 -2.92 10.57
N THR A 75 -4.91 -3.70 10.47
CA THR A 75 -4.84 -5.14 10.23
C THR A 75 -5.10 -5.44 8.77
N VAL A 76 -4.30 -6.34 8.19
CA VAL A 76 -4.52 -6.87 6.84
C VAL A 76 -4.96 -8.32 6.97
N ARG A 77 -6.04 -8.67 6.28
CA ARG A 77 -6.68 -9.99 6.31
C ARG A 77 -6.72 -10.60 4.92
N VAL A 78 -6.76 -11.92 4.85
CA VAL A 78 -6.97 -12.66 3.60
C VAL A 78 -8.41 -12.52 3.12
N LYS A 79 -8.62 -12.24 1.83
CA LYS A 79 -9.91 -12.18 1.11
C LYS A 79 -10.88 -11.08 1.56
N ASP A 80 -11.26 -11.05 2.82
CA ASP A 80 -12.32 -10.18 3.35
C ASP A 80 -12.10 -9.79 4.83
N LYS A 81 -13.03 -8.99 5.38
CA LYS A 81 -12.98 -8.46 6.75
C LYS A 81 -13.04 -9.52 7.86
N TYR A 82 -13.53 -10.71 7.57
CA TYR A 82 -13.59 -11.85 8.50
C TYR A 82 -12.44 -12.83 8.29
N GLY A 83 -11.62 -12.63 7.26
CA GLY A 83 -10.46 -13.44 6.97
C GLY A 83 -9.41 -13.44 8.07
N THR A 84 -8.54 -14.44 8.02
CA THR A 84 -7.39 -14.55 8.91
C THR A 84 -6.47 -13.35 8.74
N ALA A 85 -6.05 -12.76 9.85
CA ALA A 85 -5.07 -11.68 9.85
C ALA A 85 -3.70 -12.20 9.37
N LEU A 86 -3.02 -11.41 8.52
CA LEU A 86 -1.68 -11.68 8.02
C LEU A 86 -0.67 -10.69 8.58
N TYR A 87 -1.00 -9.40 8.50
CA TYR A 87 -0.11 -8.33 8.89
C TYR A 87 -0.82 -7.32 9.79
N TYR A 88 -0.03 -6.70 10.67
CA TYR A 88 -0.45 -5.57 11.49
C TYR A 88 0.54 -4.42 11.33
N PHE A 89 0.04 -3.25 10.95
CA PHE A 89 0.83 -2.03 10.84
C PHE A 89 0.88 -1.30 12.19
N ASP A 90 2.04 -1.37 12.84
CA ASP A 90 2.36 -0.72 14.10
C ASP A 90 3.31 0.46 13.83
N GLY A 91 2.72 1.59 13.41
CA GLY A 91 3.47 2.75 12.92
C GLY A 91 4.34 2.39 11.71
N GLN A 92 5.65 2.49 11.87
CA GLN A 92 6.65 2.15 10.85
C GLN A 92 7.05 0.67 10.84
N THR A 93 6.44 -0.17 11.69
CA THR A 93 6.75 -1.60 11.78
C THR A 93 5.58 -2.41 11.25
N ILE A 94 5.86 -3.43 10.43
CA ILE A 94 4.87 -4.39 9.94
C ILE A 94 5.11 -5.70 10.67
N ARG A 95 4.11 -6.12 11.45
CA ARG A 95 4.16 -7.30 12.31
C ARG A 95 3.32 -8.43 11.75
N GLN A 96 3.64 -9.65 12.17
CA GLN A 96 2.83 -10.83 11.87
C GLN A 96 1.50 -10.79 12.64
N LYS A 97 0.37 -10.89 11.94
CA LYS A 97 -1.01 -11.03 12.47
C LYS A 97 -1.54 -9.86 13.31
N ASP A 98 -0.86 -9.44 14.36
CA ASP A 98 -1.33 -8.44 15.33
C ASP A 98 -0.19 -7.57 15.92
N LYS A 99 -0.54 -6.67 16.84
CA LYS A 99 0.39 -5.71 17.47
C LYS A 99 1.47 -6.35 18.36
N TYR A 100 1.25 -7.56 18.84
CA TYR A 100 2.21 -8.33 19.66
C TYR A 100 3.02 -9.32 18.82
N GLY A 101 2.65 -9.51 17.56
CA GLY A 101 3.38 -10.38 16.64
C GLY A 101 4.80 -9.93 16.36
N GLN A 102 5.58 -10.88 15.84
CA GLN A 102 6.95 -10.66 15.42
C GLN A 102 7.02 -9.54 14.37
N ALA A 103 7.96 -8.62 14.53
CA ALA A 103 8.28 -7.62 13.51
C ALA A 103 8.91 -8.31 12.29
N LEU A 104 8.34 -8.07 11.11
CA LEU A 104 8.77 -8.69 9.85
C LEU A 104 9.47 -7.67 8.94
N TYR A 105 8.89 -6.47 8.83
CA TYR A 105 9.36 -5.42 7.93
C TYR A 105 9.30 -4.04 8.61
N PHE A 106 10.10 -3.12 8.09
CA PHE A 106 10.25 -1.76 8.63
C PHE A 106 10.16 -0.74 7.49
N VAL A 107 9.28 0.24 7.64
CA VAL A 107 9.14 1.37 6.72
C VAL A 107 10.03 2.50 7.23
N ASP A 108 11.03 2.89 6.44
CA ASP A 108 11.99 3.95 6.73
C ASP A 108 11.93 5.00 5.62
N GLY A 109 10.99 5.94 5.77
CA GLY A 109 10.65 6.93 4.75
C GLY A 109 10.21 6.28 3.43
N GLN A 110 11.09 6.35 2.43
CA GLN A 110 10.89 5.81 1.09
C GLN A 110 11.41 4.37 0.93
N ASN A 111 11.85 3.71 2.00
CA ASN A 111 12.39 2.35 1.94
C ASN A 111 11.54 1.37 2.73
N LEU A 112 11.31 0.18 2.18
CA LEU A 112 10.87 -0.98 2.94
C LEU A 112 12.07 -1.88 3.21
N ARG A 113 12.31 -2.16 4.48
CA ARG A 113 13.47 -2.90 4.96
C ARG A 113 13.07 -4.18 5.67
N VAL A 114 14.00 -5.12 5.72
CA VAL A 114 13.92 -6.37 6.51
C VAL A 114 14.89 -6.30 7.69
N LYS A 115 14.70 -7.20 8.67
CA LYS A 115 15.49 -7.33 9.91
C LYS A 115 15.26 -6.20 10.94
N ASP A 116 15.53 -4.95 10.56
CA ASP A 116 15.32 -3.77 11.39
C ASP A 116 15.27 -2.48 10.54
N ARG A 117 15.10 -1.32 11.18
CA ARG A 117 15.01 -0.01 10.51
C ARG A 117 16.29 0.45 9.80
N TYR A 118 17.43 -0.18 10.08
CA TYR A 118 18.73 0.04 9.41
C TYR A 118 19.13 -1.14 8.53
N GLY A 119 18.29 -2.17 8.47
CA GLY A 119 18.50 -3.37 7.68
C GLY A 119 18.44 -3.12 6.18
N LEU A 120 18.58 -4.21 5.42
CA LEU A 120 18.62 -4.16 3.97
C LEU A 120 17.29 -3.63 3.43
N SER A 121 17.37 -2.60 2.61
CA SER A 121 16.24 -2.13 1.82
C SER A 121 15.95 -3.16 0.72
N ILE A 122 14.72 -3.65 0.68
CA ILE A 122 14.24 -4.55 -0.36
C ILE A 122 13.51 -3.78 -1.47
N TYR A 123 12.82 -2.70 -1.10
CA TYR A 123 12.10 -1.84 -2.04
C TYR A 123 12.31 -0.37 -1.71
N TYR A 124 12.40 0.44 -2.76
CA TYR A 124 12.41 1.89 -2.71
C TYR A 124 11.17 2.44 -3.41
N PHE A 125 10.52 3.42 -2.80
CA PHE A 125 9.31 4.09 -3.31
C PHE A 125 9.69 5.51 -3.70
N ASP A 126 9.29 5.97 -4.89
CA ASP A 126 9.55 7.36 -5.29
C ASP A 126 8.80 8.38 -4.39
N GLY A 127 7.75 7.93 -3.67
CA GLY A 127 7.02 8.69 -2.66
C GLY A 127 6.81 7.91 -1.35
N ILE A 128 6.04 8.47 -0.42
CA ILE A 128 5.70 7.76 0.82
C ILE A 128 4.76 6.59 0.48
N PRO A 129 5.09 5.35 0.90
CA PRO A 129 4.28 4.19 0.55
C PRO A 129 2.96 4.15 1.32
N GLU A 130 1.87 3.87 0.60
CA GLU A 130 0.60 3.50 1.21
C GLU A 130 0.61 2.04 1.66
N LYS A 131 -0.16 1.72 2.71
CA LYS A 131 -0.24 0.36 3.28
C LYS A 131 -0.59 -0.69 2.22
N TRP A 132 -1.59 -0.42 1.37
CA TRP A 132 -2.06 -1.38 0.38
C TRP A 132 -0.98 -1.72 -0.66
N VAL A 133 -0.13 -0.76 -1.01
CA VAL A 133 0.99 -0.95 -1.93
C VAL A 133 1.99 -1.90 -1.31
N ILE A 134 2.34 -1.68 -0.04
CA ILE A 134 3.26 -2.55 0.67
C ILE A 134 2.69 -3.97 0.73
N VAL A 135 1.41 -4.13 1.05
CA VAL A 135 0.74 -5.44 1.08
C VAL A 135 0.85 -6.17 -0.26
N CYS A 136 0.68 -5.48 -1.40
CA CYS A 136 0.85 -6.07 -2.73
C CYS A 136 2.28 -6.58 -3.00
N LEU A 137 3.29 -6.00 -2.34
CA LEU A 137 4.70 -6.35 -2.51
C LEU A 137 5.16 -7.44 -1.55
N LEU A 138 4.49 -7.60 -0.41
CA LEU A 138 4.73 -8.65 0.57
C LEU A 138 4.02 -9.93 0.13
N ARG A 139 4.76 -11.02 0.02
CA ARG A 139 4.24 -12.37 -0.27
C ARG A 139 4.41 -13.25 0.95
#